data_AF-A0A182G6W4-F1
#
_entry.id   AF-A0A182G6W4-F1
#
_cell.length_a   1.000
_cell.length_b   1.000
_cell.length_c   1.000
_cell.angle_alpha   90.00
_cell.angle_beta   90.00
_cell.angle_gamma   90.00
#
_symmetry.space_group_name_H-M   'P 1'
#
loop_
_entity.id
_entity.type
_entity.pdbx_description
1 polymer ?
#
loop_
_entity_poly.entity_id
_entity_poly.type
_entity_poly.pdbx_seq_one_letter_code
_entity_poly.pdbx_strand_id
1 'polypeptide(L)'
;MIEVRPRSLVPDTNCFVDYLADIESIARAHPLYQLMVPIVVINELEGLSKGIKPGTAAATAANATAAGVITSKLTSSVSVFPTAAAAKASSVDRRFDPLHAEKVAAASKQALDFIRKKNPALKCVTTKGSILNTSTFTAEDGDDVQMSNDDRILKTALNLCREHAEEKRGEVRYIIRDVVLLTTDRNLRVKALSNDLPVRELPDFIKWAGLGSA
;
A
#
# COMPACT_ATOMS: atom_id res chain seq x y z
N MET A 1 15.32 -15.41 -21.68
CA MET A 1 15.87 -14.83 -20.44
C MET A 1 15.06 -13.59 -20.09
N ILE A 2 14.78 -13.34 -18.80
CA ILE A 2 14.13 -12.10 -18.37
C ILE A 2 15.24 -11.11 -18.00
N GLU A 3 15.12 -9.88 -18.50
CA GLU A 3 15.99 -8.76 -18.13
C GLU A 3 15.13 -7.64 -17.54
N VAL A 4 15.49 -7.17 -16.35
CA VAL A 4 14.77 -6.08 -15.68
C VAL A 4 15.49 -4.77 -15.96
N ARG A 5 14.81 -3.82 -16.60
CA ARG A 5 15.32 -2.47 -16.93
C ARG A 5 14.36 -1.42 -16.37
N PRO A 6 14.45 -1.07 -15.08
CA PRO A 6 13.44 -0.26 -14.41
C PRO A 6 13.28 1.11 -15.08
N ARG A 7 12.04 1.43 -15.46
CA ARG A 7 11.63 2.74 -16.00
C ARG A 7 10.34 3.21 -15.35
N SER A 8 9.38 2.32 -15.20
CA SER A 8 8.09 2.57 -14.56
C SER A 8 8.10 1.99 -13.15
N LEU A 9 7.90 2.84 -12.15
CA LEU A 9 7.99 2.47 -10.75
C LEU A 9 6.62 2.60 -10.10
N VAL A 10 6.10 1.50 -9.53
CA VAL A 10 4.78 1.46 -8.90
C VAL A 10 4.96 1.43 -7.38
N PRO A 11 4.87 2.57 -6.67
CA PRO A 11 4.91 2.61 -5.21
C PRO A 11 3.58 2.18 -4.58
N ASP A 12 3.66 1.50 -3.44
CA ASP A 12 2.53 1.32 -2.52
C ASP A 12 2.33 2.52 -1.58
N THR A 13 1.35 2.44 -0.68
CA THR A 13 1.05 3.50 0.29
C THR A 13 2.19 3.70 1.30
N ASN A 14 2.84 2.63 1.74
CA ASN A 14 3.94 2.72 2.70
C ASN A 14 5.15 3.46 2.12
N CYS A 15 5.42 3.33 0.82
CA CYS A 15 6.46 4.11 0.16
C CYS A 15 6.29 5.62 0.35
N PHE A 16 5.05 6.12 0.30
CA PHE A 16 4.77 7.54 0.50
C PHE A 16 4.78 7.95 1.96
N VAL A 17 4.28 7.09 2.86
CA VAL A 17 4.20 7.40 4.30
C VAL A 17 5.58 7.38 4.94
N ASP A 18 6.40 6.38 4.63
CA ASP A 18 7.67 6.14 5.32
C ASP A 18 8.88 6.74 4.58
N TYR A 19 8.78 6.94 3.26
CA TYR A 19 9.95 7.25 2.43
C TYR A 19 9.70 8.36 1.39
N LEU A 20 8.93 9.40 1.77
CA LEU A 20 8.61 10.50 0.87
C LEU A 20 9.86 11.16 0.25
N ALA A 21 10.93 11.35 1.02
CA ALA A 21 12.17 11.94 0.53
C ALA A 21 12.84 11.12 -0.60
N ASP A 22 12.77 9.79 -0.50
CA ASP A 22 13.28 8.88 -1.53
C ASP A 22 12.41 8.90 -2.78
N ILE A 23 11.08 8.96 -2.62
CA ILE A 23 10.14 9.19 -3.73
C ILE A 23 10.45 10.51 -4.45
N GLU A 24 10.75 11.58 -3.71
CA GLU A 24 11.15 12.85 -4.30
C GLU A 24 12.49 12.75 -5.05
N SER A 25 13.46 11.98 -4.53
CA SER A 25 14.73 11.71 -5.22
C SER A 25 14.53 11.00 -6.55
N ILE A 26 13.64 10.01 -6.59
CA ILE A 26 13.24 9.34 -7.83
C ILE A 26 12.59 10.34 -8.79
N ALA A 27 11.69 11.18 -8.31
CA ALA A 27 11.02 12.17 -9.14
C ALA A 27 11.99 13.20 -9.74
N ARG A 28 13.03 13.60 -8.99
CA ARG A 28 14.11 14.48 -9.49
C ARG A 28 14.96 13.83 -10.59
N ALA A 29 15.03 12.50 -10.64
CA ALA A 29 15.77 11.77 -11.66
C ALA A 29 15.02 11.66 -13.00
N HIS A 30 13.84 12.27 -13.15
CA HIS A 30 13.12 12.30 -14.43
C HIS A 30 13.98 12.89 -15.56
N PRO A 31 13.98 12.31 -16.78
CA PRO A 31 13.07 11.27 -17.28
C PRO A 31 13.53 9.82 -17.10
N LEU A 32 14.57 9.56 -16.29
CA LEU A 32 15.11 8.21 -16.11
C LEU A 32 14.08 7.24 -15.51
N TYR A 33 13.33 7.72 -14.53
CA TYR A 33 12.26 6.97 -13.87
C TYR A 33 10.94 7.74 -13.91
N GLN A 34 9.84 7.00 -14.02
CA GLN A 34 8.47 7.50 -14.00
C GLN A 34 7.73 6.82 -12.85
N LEU A 35 7.23 7.62 -11.90
CA LEU A 35 6.37 7.14 -10.82
C LEU A 35 4.95 6.92 -11.36
N MET A 36 4.48 5.69 -11.28
CA MET A 36 3.17 5.22 -11.72
C MET A 36 2.33 4.94 -10.47
N VAL A 37 1.61 5.95 -9.98
CA VAL A 37 0.91 5.91 -8.69
C VAL A 37 -0.49 5.34 -8.86
N PRO A 38 -0.80 4.16 -8.28
CA PRO A 38 -2.13 3.60 -8.32
C PRO A 38 -3.16 4.51 -7.64
N ILE A 39 -4.33 4.70 -8.24
CA ILE A 39 -5.39 5.54 -7.63
C ILE A 39 -5.82 5.00 -6.26
N VAL A 40 -5.77 3.68 -6.05
CA VAL A 40 -6.05 3.08 -4.74
C VAL A 40 -5.10 3.59 -3.65
N VAL A 41 -3.82 3.84 -3.97
CA VAL A 41 -2.85 4.42 -3.04
C VAL A 41 -3.23 5.87 -2.70
N ILE A 42 -3.67 6.65 -3.68
CA ILE A 42 -4.14 8.03 -3.45
C ILE A 42 -5.36 8.02 -2.53
N ASN A 43 -6.33 7.13 -2.77
CA ASN A 43 -7.52 6.99 -1.94
C ASN A 43 -7.18 6.59 -0.49
N GLU A 44 -6.22 5.69 -0.30
CA GLU A 44 -5.73 5.32 1.03
C GLU A 44 -5.07 6.50 1.73
N LEU A 45 -4.18 7.23 1.04
CA LEU A 45 -3.53 8.43 1.60
C LEU A 45 -4.57 9.50 1.97
N GLU A 46 -5.63 9.68 1.19
CA GLU A 46 -6.74 10.58 1.53
C GLU A 46 -7.49 10.12 2.78
N GLY A 47 -7.70 8.81 2.94
CA GLY A 47 -8.27 8.21 4.14
C GLY A 47 -7.38 8.44 5.37
N LEU A 48 -6.08 8.13 5.25
CA LEU A 48 -5.09 8.28 6.32
C LEU A 48 -4.92 9.74 6.75
N SER A 49 -4.91 10.68 5.79
CA SER A 49 -4.75 12.11 6.07
C SER A 49 -5.87 12.72 6.91
N LYS A 50 -7.07 12.12 6.91
CA LYS A 50 -8.22 12.56 7.73
C LYS A 50 -8.09 12.11 9.19
N GLY A 51 -7.10 11.29 9.51
CA GLY A 51 -6.90 10.69 10.82
C GLY A 51 -7.98 9.67 11.16
N ILE A 52 -7.79 9.00 12.29
CA ILE A 52 -8.75 8.01 12.79
C ILE A 52 -9.82 8.81 13.54
N LYS A 53 -10.97 9.05 12.91
CA LYS A 53 -12.14 9.53 13.66
C LYS A 53 -12.51 8.44 14.67
N PRO A 54 -12.44 8.67 15.99
CA PRO A 54 -13.14 7.79 16.91
C PRO A 54 -14.61 7.82 16.46
N GLY A 55 -15.15 6.64 16.13
CA GLY A 55 -16.51 6.53 15.65
C GLY A 55 -17.43 7.28 16.61
N THR A 56 -18.12 8.29 16.10
CA THR A 56 -19.27 8.89 16.79
C THR A 56 -20.31 7.80 16.98
N ALA A 57 -20.28 7.14 18.14
CA ALA A 57 -21.41 6.41 18.66
C ALA A 57 -22.43 7.44 19.14
N ALA A 58 -23.37 7.82 18.26
CA ALA A 58 -24.70 8.34 18.55
C ALA A 58 -25.41 8.67 17.21
N ALA A 59 -26.68 8.44 16.96
CA ALA A 59 -27.76 7.65 17.57
C ALA A 59 -28.96 7.86 16.63
N THR A 60 -29.69 6.79 16.27
CA THR A 60 -31.13 6.94 15.98
C THR A 60 -31.84 5.73 16.55
N ALA A 61 -32.52 5.95 17.67
CA ALA A 61 -33.47 5.01 18.25
C ALA A 61 -34.81 5.11 17.50
N ALA A 62 -35.44 3.96 17.22
CA ALA A 62 -36.89 3.77 17.33
C ALA A 62 -37.29 2.30 17.14
N ASN A 63 -37.69 1.69 18.26
CA ASN A 63 -38.89 0.86 18.45
C ASN A 63 -39.01 -0.54 17.80
N ALA A 64 -38.94 -1.59 18.63
CA ALA A 64 -39.88 -2.72 18.62
C ALA A 64 -39.82 -3.51 19.94
N THR A 65 -41.01 -3.83 20.43
CA THR A 65 -41.34 -4.29 21.79
C THR A 65 -41.37 -5.83 21.89
N ALA A 66 -40.93 -6.34 23.06
CA ALA A 66 -41.37 -7.55 23.76
C ALA A 66 -41.38 -8.94 23.06
N ALA A 67 -40.59 -9.88 23.61
CA ALA A 67 -41.08 -11.02 24.42
C ALA A 67 -40.08 -12.20 24.41
N GLY A 68 -39.82 -12.80 25.59
CA GLY A 68 -39.61 -14.25 25.66
C GLY A 68 -38.31 -14.80 26.29
N VAL A 69 -38.38 -15.07 27.59
CA VAL A 69 -37.96 -16.33 28.26
C VAL A 69 -36.48 -16.78 28.29
N ILE A 70 -35.87 -16.62 29.49
CA ILE A 70 -35.12 -17.58 30.35
C ILE A 70 -34.42 -18.82 29.71
N THR A 71 -33.14 -19.03 30.08
CA THR A 71 -32.59 -20.19 30.88
C THR A 71 -31.26 -20.79 30.35
N SER A 72 -30.22 -20.70 31.22
CA SER A 72 -29.12 -21.66 31.49
C SER A 72 -28.34 -22.36 30.36
N LYS A 73 -27.00 -22.32 30.44
CA LYS A 73 -26.21 -23.42 31.04
C LYS A 73 -24.71 -23.10 31.17
N LEU A 74 -24.26 -23.29 32.41
CA LEU A 74 -22.90 -23.49 32.90
C LEU A 74 -22.28 -24.75 32.27
N THR A 75 -21.00 -24.76 31.91
CA THR A 75 -20.05 -25.78 32.40
C THR A 75 -18.64 -25.21 32.47
N SER A 76 -18.10 -25.32 33.67
CA SER A 76 -16.75 -25.04 34.14
C SER A 76 -15.88 -26.29 34.02
N SER A 77 -14.61 -26.12 33.67
CA SER A 77 -13.54 -27.02 34.10
C SER A 77 -12.40 -26.19 34.71
N VAL A 78 -12.27 -26.31 36.02
CA VAL A 78 -11.21 -25.73 36.86
C VAL A 78 -10.23 -26.84 37.23
N SER A 79 -8.95 -26.47 37.35
CA SER A 79 -7.95 -26.87 38.39
C SER A 79 -6.56 -26.92 37.71
N VAL A 80 -5.44 -26.37 38.20
CA VAL A 80 -4.89 -26.23 39.57
C VAL A 80 -3.82 -25.11 39.57
N PHE A 81 -3.68 -24.35 40.68
CA PHE A 81 -2.55 -23.46 41.04
C PHE A 81 -1.61 -24.21 42.04
N PRO A 82 -0.30 -23.90 42.21
CA PRO A 82 0.08 -22.61 42.82
C PRO A 82 1.47 -22.01 42.50
N THR A 83 1.61 -20.75 42.97
CA THR A 83 2.84 -20.04 43.44
C THR A 83 3.93 -19.62 42.44
N ALA A 84 3.97 -18.32 42.12
CA ALA A 84 5.07 -17.41 42.47
C ALA A 84 4.75 -15.97 42.02
N ALA A 85 4.96 -15.01 42.92
CA ALA A 85 4.80 -13.58 42.68
C ALA A 85 5.99 -12.98 41.90
N ALA A 86 5.75 -11.78 41.38
CA ALA A 86 6.66 -10.81 40.75
C ALA A 86 6.79 -10.87 39.22
N ALA A 87 5.83 -10.17 38.61
CA ALA A 87 5.73 -9.76 37.23
C ALA A 87 6.97 -9.04 36.66
N LYS A 88 7.33 -9.40 35.42
CA LYS A 88 7.63 -8.41 34.36
C LYS A 88 7.53 -9.06 32.97
N ALA A 89 6.30 -9.41 32.58
CA ALA A 89 5.99 -9.65 31.18
C ALA A 89 5.53 -8.30 30.59
N SER A 90 6.43 -7.61 29.89
CA SER A 90 6.07 -6.46 29.06
C SER A 90 5.37 -6.96 27.79
N SER A 91 4.11 -7.39 27.94
CA SER A 91 3.19 -7.51 26.82
C SER A 91 2.81 -6.08 26.41
N VAL A 92 3.62 -5.48 25.54
CA VAL A 92 3.25 -4.23 24.88
C VAL A 92 2.06 -4.55 23.99
N ASP A 93 0.88 -4.29 24.53
CA ASP A 93 -0.36 -4.26 23.78
C ASP A 93 -0.17 -3.17 22.72
N ARG A 94 0.14 -3.54 21.47
CA ARG A 94 0.30 -2.62 20.32
C ARG A 94 -1.05 -2.01 19.90
N ARG A 95 -1.95 -1.78 20.86
CA ARG A 95 -3.25 -1.17 20.65
C ARG A 95 -3.03 0.33 20.55
N PHE A 96 -2.99 0.78 19.29
CA PHE A 96 -3.30 2.16 18.91
C PHE A 96 -2.51 3.22 19.69
N ASP A 97 -1.32 3.57 19.19
CA ASP A 97 -0.63 4.78 19.63
C ASP A 97 -1.22 5.99 18.87
N PRO A 98 -1.97 6.90 19.52
CA PRO A 98 -2.53 8.07 18.87
C PRO A 98 -1.45 8.96 18.25
N LEU A 99 -0.24 8.98 18.83
CA LEU A 99 0.89 9.75 18.30
C LEU A 99 1.39 9.15 16.99
N HIS A 100 1.34 7.83 16.84
CA HIS A 100 1.67 7.18 15.57
C HIS A 100 0.62 7.49 14.50
N ALA A 101 -0.66 7.43 14.85
CA ALA A 101 -1.75 7.77 13.92
C ALA A 101 -1.67 9.22 13.42
N GLU A 102 -1.34 10.17 14.30
CA GLU A 102 -1.14 11.58 13.94
C GLU A 102 0.06 11.76 13.00
N LYS A 103 1.18 11.08 13.28
CA LYS A 103 2.37 11.08 12.40
C LYS A 103 2.04 10.54 11.01
N VAL A 104 1.32 9.42 10.93
CA VAL A 104 0.89 8.84 9.66
C VAL A 104 -0.01 9.80 8.91
N ALA A 105 -1.01 10.41 9.57
CA ALA A 105 -1.90 11.39 8.94
C ALA A 105 -1.13 12.60 8.39
N ALA A 106 -0.16 13.12 9.14
CA ALA A 106 0.70 14.22 8.70
C ALA A 106 1.56 13.84 7.49
N ALA A 107 2.17 12.65 7.51
CA ALA A 107 2.96 12.12 6.40
C ALA A 107 2.10 11.92 5.14
N SER A 108 0.89 11.34 5.29
CA SER A 108 -0.04 11.17 4.18
C SER A 108 -0.48 12.50 3.57
N LYS A 109 -0.66 13.54 4.38
CA LYS A 109 -0.94 14.89 3.88
C LYS A 109 0.21 15.44 3.04
N GLN A 110 1.45 15.31 3.51
CA GLN A 110 2.64 15.74 2.74
C GLN A 110 2.75 14.97 1.41
N ALA A 111 2.50 13.67 1.43
CA ALA A 111 2.50 12.85 0.21
C ALA A 111 1.42 13.30 -0.78
N LEU A 112 0.20 13.60 -0.33
CA LEU A 112 -0.86 14.11 -1.19
C LEU A 112 -0.52 15.48 -1.78
N ASP A 113 0.09 16.37 -1.01
CA ASP A 113 0.55 17.68 -1.49
C ASP A 113 1.61 17.50 -2.59
N PHE A 114 2.53 16.55 -2.42
CA PHE A 114 3.51 16.17 -3.44
C PHE A 114 2.85 15.61 -4.71
N ILE A 115 1.89 14.68 -4.58
CA ILE A 115 1.19 14.04 -5.71
C ILE A 115 0.35 15.05 -6.49
N ARG A 116 -0.34 15.97 -5.80
CA ARG A 116 -1.22 16.96 -6.43
C ARG A 116 -0.45 18.10 -7.12
N LYS A 117 0.81 18.33 -6.75
CA LYS A 117 1.67 19.27 -7.46
C LYS A 117 1.90 18.76 -8.89
N LYS A 118 1.81 19.65 -9.88
CA LYS A 118 2.06 19.28 -11.28
C LYS A 118 3.52 18.81 -11.43
N ASN A 119 3.71 17.50 -11.50
CA ASN A 119 5.01 16.85 -11.55
C ASN A 119 5.07 15.91 -12.77
N PRO A 120 5.90 16.19 -13.79
CA PRO A 120 6.00 15.34 -14.98
C PRO A 120 6.53 13.94 -14.66
N ALA A 121 7.25 13.77 -13.54
CA ALA A 121 7.75 12.49 -13.06
C ALA A 121 6.67 11.59 -12.46
N LEU A 122 5.45 12.10 -12.25
CA LEU A 122 4.35 11.36 -11.64
C LEU A 122 3.17 11.21 -12.61
N LYS A 123 2.66 9.98 -12.70
CA LYS A 123 1.46 9.61 -13.46
C LYS A 123 0.54 8.82 -12.55
N CYS A 124 -0.72 9.20 -12.48
CA CYS A 124 -1.72 8.44 -11.75
C CYS A 124 -2.29 7.36 -12.68
N VAL A 125 -2.46 6.14 -12.15
CA VAL A 125 -2.86 4.98 -12.95
C VAL A 125 -4.04 4.26 -12.35
N THR A 126 -4.96 3.87 -13.24
CA THR A 126 -6.13 3.08 -12.91
C THR A 126 -5.77 1.63 -12.64
N THR A 127 -6.65 0.87 -11.97
CA THR A 127 -6.46 -0.58 -11.81
C THR A 127 -6.37 -1.30 -13.15
N LYS A 128 -6.95 -0.73 -14.21
CA LYS A 128 -6.91 -1.24 -15.59
C LYS A 128 -5.64 -0.86 -16.36
N GLY A 129 -4.73 -0.07 -15.77
CA GLY A 129 -3.47 0.36 -16.39
C GLY A 129 -3.59 1.64 -17.24
N SER A 130 -4.73 2.32 -17.23
CA SER A 130 -4.90 3.61 -17.93
C SER A 130 -4.24 4.74 -17.15
N ILE A 131 -3.48 5.58 -17.86
CA ILE A 131 -2.83 6.76 -17.29
C ILE A 131 -3.82 7.93 -17.26
N LEU A 132 -3.98 8.55 -16.10
CA LEU A 132 -4.80 9.74 -15.94
C LEU A 132 -3.98 11.02 -16.14
N ASN A 133 -4.54 11.96 -16.90
CA ASN A 133 -3.93 13.26 -17.18
C ASN A 133 -4.28 14.36 -16.16
N THR A 134 -5.25 14.09 -15.28
CA THR A 134 -5.80 15.08 -14.34
C THR A 134 -5.84 14.49 -12.92
N SER A 135 -5.65 15.34 -11.92
CA SER A 135 -5.75 15.02 -10.50
C SER A 135 -7.19 14.95 -9.96
N THR A 136 -8.20 14.99 -10.84
CA THR A 136 -9.60 14.83 -10.46
C THR A 136 -9.91 13.34 -10.48
N PHE A 137 -9.80 12.72 -9.33
CA PHE A 137 -9.98 11.28 -9.17
C PHE A 137 -11.45 11.00 -8.89
N THR A 138 -12.16 10.42 -9.85
CA THR A 138 -13.44 9.76 -9.61
C THR A 138 -13.17 8.33 -9.17
N ALA A 139 -13.93 7.84 -8.20
CA ALA A 139 -13.82 6.44 -7.77
C ALA A 139 -13.88 5.51 -8.98
N GLU A 140 -13.02 4.49 -9.00
CA GLU A 140 -13.11 3.45 -10.03
C GLU A 140 -14.30 2.56 -9.69
N ASP A 141 -15.43 2.81 -10.35
CA ASP A 141 -16.58 1.92 -10.30
C ASP A 141 -16.25 0.67 -11.13
N GLY A 142 -15.76 -0.36 -10.45
CA GLY A 142 -15.57 -1.69 -11.00
C GLY A 142 -16.07 -2.73 -10.00
N ASP A 143 -16.73 -3.77 -10.51
CA ASP A 143 -17.40 -4.88 -9.82
C ASP A 143 -16.55 -5.69 -8.80
N ASP A 144 -15.34 -5.24 -8.48
CA ASP A 144 -14.35 -5.87 -7.61
C ASP A 144 -14.46 -5.38 -6.15
N VAL A 145 -15.67 -5.40 -5.56
CA VAL A 145 -15.92 -5.02 -4.15
C VAL A 145 -15.16 -5.94 -3.18
N GLN A 146 -14.76 -7.14 -3.61
CA GLN A 146 -14.03 -8.13 -2.81
C GLN A 146 -12.51 -8.07 -2.92
N MET A 147 -11.93 -7.26 -3.82
CA MET A 147 -10.47 -7.17 -3.94
C MET A 147 -9.87 -6.28 -2.85
N SER A 148 -8.79 -6.77 -2.21
CA SER A 148 -8.01 -5.95 -1.28
C SER A 148 -7.27 -4.83 -2.03
N ASN A 149 -6.84 -3.80 -1.29
CA ASN A 149 -6.07 -2.71 -1.87
C ASN A 149 -4.72 -3.21 -2.43
N ASP A 150 -4.08 -4.17 -1.75
CA ASP A 150 -2.91 -4.88 -2.26
C ASP A 150 -3.17 -5.54 -3.63
N ASP A 151 -4.31 -6.22 -3.77
CA ASP A 151 -4.66 -6.88 -5.03
C ASP A 151 -4.90 -5.85 -6.15
N ARG A 152 -5.44 -4.67 -5.81
CA ARG A 152 -5.61 -3.56 -6.77
C ARG A 152 -4.26 -2.96 -7.18
N ILE A 153 -3.32 -2.77 -6.25
CA ILE A 153 -1.95 -2.32 -6.54
C ILE A 153 -1.26 -3.34 -7.46
N LEU A 154 -1.34 -4.62 -7.12
CA LEU A 154 -0.77 -5.70 -7.93
C LEU A 154 -1.37 -5.75 -9.34
N LYS A 155 -2.71 -5.71 -9.45
CA LYS A 155 -3.43 -5.72 -10.75
C LYS A 155 -3.05 -4.49 -11.59
N THR A 156 -2.88 -3.33 -10.96
CA THR A 156 -2.37 -2.11 -11.63
C THR A 156 -1.00 -2.36 -12.23
N ALA A 157 -0.03 -2.85 -11.43
CA ALA A 157 1.33 -3.11 -11.88
C ALA A 157 1.39 -4.16 -12.99
N LEU A 158 0.64 -5.27 -12.86
CA LEU A 158 0.56 -6.31 -13.88
C LEU A 158 -0.06 -5.82 -15.19
N ASN A 159 -1.06 -4.94 -15.12
CA ASN A 159 -1.65 -4.35 -16.31
C ASN A 159 -0.69 -3.40 -17.02
N LEU A 160 0.19 -2.71 -16.29
CA LEU A 160 1.29 -1.94 -16.87
C LEU A 160 2.36 -2.83 -17.52
N CYS A 161 2.56 -4.05 -17.03
CA CYS A 161 3.50 -5.03 -17.62
C CYS A 161 2.98 -5.73 -18.88
N ARG A 162 1.73 -5.49 -19.31
CA ARG A 162 1.13 -6.22 -20.45
C ARG A 162 1.91 -6.05 -21.75
N GLU A 163 2.54 -4.90 -21.92
CA GLU A 163 3.45 -4.66 -23.03
C GLU A 163 4.88 -4.90 -22.54
N HIS A 164 5.55 -5.89 -23.15
CA HIS A 164 6.96 -6.16 -22.91
C HIS A 164 7.73 -6.04 -24.22
N ALA A 165 8.93 -5.48 -24.15
CA ALA A 165 9.83 -5.47 -25.29
C ALA A 165 10.54 -6.83 -25.39
N GLU A 166 10.68 -7.35 -26.60
CA GLU A 166 11.47 -8.54 -26.90
C GLU A 166 12.71 -8.16 -27.70
N GLU A 167 13.88 -8.54 -27.20
CA GLU A 167 15.16 -8.35 -27.90
C GLU A 167 15.81 -9.71 -28.20
N LYS A 168 16.36 -9.86 -29.41
CA LYS A 168 17.20 -11.01 -29.77
C LYS A 168 18.66 -10.59 -29.74
N ARG A 169 19.47 -11.28 -28.94
CA ARG A 169 20.94 -11.14 -28.96
C ARG A 169 21.54 -12.51 -29.26
N GLY A 170 22.01 -12.67 -30.49
CA GLY A 170 22.37 -13.97 -31.04
C GLY A 170 21.15 -14.90 -31.09
N GLU A 171 21.31 -16.11 -30.56
CA GLU A 171 20.23 -17.12 -30.49
C GLU A 171 19.31 -16.96 -29.26
N VAL A 172 19.69 -16.10 -28.30
CA VAL A 172 18.95 -15.94 -27.04
C VAL A 172 17.91 -14.82 -27.15
N ARG A 173 16.66 -15.14 -26.80
CA ARG A 173 15.57 -14.16 -26.65
C ARG A 173 15.53 -13.58 -25.24
N TYR A 174 15.45 -12.26 -25.15
CA TYR A 174 15.31 -11.50 -23.92
C TYR A 174 13.93 -10.86 -23.85
N ILE A 175 13.22 -11.09 -22.74
CA ILE A 175 11.97 -10.40 -22.40
C ILE A 175 12.35 -9.29 -21.42
N ILE A 176 12.10 -8.05 -21.80
CA ILE A 176 12.43 -6.89 -20.99
C ILE A 176 11.22 -6.52 -20.14
N ARG A 177 11.44 -6.44 -18.83
CA ARG A 177 10.47 -5.92 -17.87
C ARG A 177 10.96 -4.58 -17.36
N ASP A 178 10.19 -3.53 -17.64
CA ASP A 178 10.54 -2.15 -17.27
C ASP A 178 9.70 -1.60 -16.10
N VAL A 179 8.69 -2.35 -15.67
CA VAL A 179 7.89 -2.06 -14.48
C VAL A 179 8.49 -2.75 -13.26
N VAL A 180 8.64 -2.00 -12.17
CA VAL A 180 9.05 -2.53 -10.86
C VAL A 180 8.07 -2.06 -9.79
N LEU A 181 7.58 -2.99 -8.98
CA LEU A 181 6.81 -2.69 -7.78
C LEU A 181 7.74 -2.31 -6.63
N LEU A 182 7.46 -1.18 -6.00
CA LEU A 182 8.18 -0.70 -4.82
C LEU A 182 7.29 -0.94 -3.59
N THR A 183 7.73 -1.84 -2.71
CA THR A 183 7.00 -2.19 -1.50
C THR A 183 7.93 -2.81 -0.46
N THR A 184 7.64 -2.58 0.82
CA THR A 184 8.23 -3.29 1.95
C THR A 184 7.30 -4.38 2.50
N ASP A 185 6.07 -4.48 2.00
CA ASP A 185 5.10 -5.48 2.46
C ASP A 185 5.47 -6.88 1.94
N ARG A 186 5.60 -7.82 2.89
CA ARG A 186 6.01 -9.20 2.59
C ARG A 186 4.95 -9.95 1.79
N ASN A 187 3.67 -9.75 2.08
CA ASN A 187 2.58 -10.47 1.41
C ASN A 187 2.41 -9.97 -0.02
N LEU A 188 2.40 -8.64 -0.22
CA LEU A 188 2.35 -8.03 -1.54
C LEU A 188 3.57 -8.43 -2.38
N ARG A 189 4.77 -8.44 -1.77
CA ARG A 189 6.00 -8.92 -2.43
C ARG A 189 5.88 -10.38 -2.87
N VAL A 190 5.35 -11.27 -2.02
CA VAL A 190 5.13 -12.67 -2.39
C VAL A 190 4.14 -12.78 -3.55
N LYS A 191 3.01 -12.06 -3.50
CA LYS A 191 2.02 -12.07 -4.59
C LYS A 191 2.61 -11.58 -5.91
N ALA A 192 3.42 -10.52 -5.88
CA ALA A 192 4.07 -9.97 -7.06
C ALA A 192 5.10 -10.94 -7.68
N LEU A 193 5.96 -11.55 -6.85
CA LEU A 193 6.93 -12.53 -7.32
C LEU A 193 6.26 -13.76 -7.94
N SER A 194 5.13 -14.23 -7.39
CA SER A 194 4.33 -15.33 -7.97
C SER A 194 3.71 -15.01 -9.33
N ASN A 195 3.69 -13.73 -9.74
CA ASN A 195 3.19 -13.26 -11.04
C ASN A 195 4.31 -12.70 -11.95
N ASP A 196 5.57 -13.08 -11.70
CA ASP A 196 6.75 -12.60 -12.44
C ASP A 196 6.89 -11.06 -12.50
N LEU A 197 6.35 -10.35 -11.51
CA LEU A 197 6.48 -8.90 -11.40
C LEU A 197 7.76 -8.58 -10.60
N PRO A 198 8.72 -7.81 -11.16
CA PRO A 198 9.89 -7.38 -10.42
C PRO A 198 9.51 -6.54 -9.19
N VAL A 199 10.10 -6.84 -8.03
CA VAL A 199 9.86 -6.14 -6.77
C VAL A 199 11.16 -5.68 -6.15
N ARG A 200 11.17 -4.47 -5.59
CA ARG A 200 12.26 -3.94 -4.76
C ARG A 200 11.68 -3.18 -3.57
N GLU A 201 12.43 -3.15 -2.48
CA GLU A 201 12.19 -2.19 -1.41
C GLU A 201 12.72 -0.81 -1.85
N LEU A 202 12.09 0.27 -1.38
CA LEU A 202 12.44 1.61 -1.85
C LEU A 202 13.88 2.02 -1.51
N PRO A 203 14.38 1.87 -0.26
CA PRO A 203 15.76 2.25 0.07
C PRO A 203 16.81 1.47 -0.75
N ASP A 204 16.52 0.19 -1.00
CA ASP A 204 17.32 -0.68 -1.86
C ASP A 204 17.38 -0.17 -3.30
N PHE A 205 16.23 0.27 -3.83
CA PHE A 205 16.15 0.85 -5.17
C PHE A 205 16.96 2.15 -5.26
N ILE A 206 16.85 3.03 -4.27
CA ILE A 206 17.62 4.30 -4.22
C ILE A 206 19.12 4.03 -4.26
N LYS A 207 19.60 3.08 -3.45
CA LYS A 207 21.01 2.68 -3.43
C LYS A 207 21.45 2.09 -4.77
N TRP A 208 20.64 1.20 -5.34
CA TRP A 208 20.93 0.58 -6.64
C TRP A 208 20.97 1.60 -7.78
N ALA A 209 20.05 2.57 -7.77
CA ALA A 209 19.93 3.62 -8.77
C ALA A 209 20.97 4.75 -8.60
N GLY A 210 21.74 4.75 -7.51
CA GLY A 210 22.71 5.82 -7.21
C GLY A 210 22.05 7.16 -6.90
N LEU A 211 20.83 7.14 -6.34
CA LEU A 211 20.04 8.34 -6.04
C LEU A 211 20.14 8.78 -4.57
N GLY A 212 20.89 8.06 -3.74
CA GLY A 212 21.12 8.43 -2.34
C GLY A 212 21.91 9.74 -2.24
N SER A 213 21.64 10.52 -1.19
CA SER A 213 22.45 11.71 -0.88
C SER A 213 23.91 11.30 -0.68
N ALA A 214 24.82 11.93 -1.43
CA ALA A 214 26.24 11.92 -1.13
C ALA A 214 26.52 12.54 0.25
#